data_AF-A4CRW7-F1
#
_entry.id   AF-A4CRW7-F1
#
_cell.length_a   1.000
_cell.length_b   1.000
_cell.length_c   1.000
_cell.angle_alpha   90.00
_cell.angle_beta   90.00
_cell.angle_gamma   90.00
#
_symmetry.space_group_name_H-M   'P 1'
#
loop_
_entity.id
_entity.type
_entity.pdbx_description
1 polymer ?
#
loop_
_entity_poly.entity_id
_entity_poly.type
_entity_poly.pdbx_seq_one_letter_code
_entity_poly.pdbx_strand_id
1 'polypeptide(L)'
;MRDHPIPAVTEPLQYRAIGVVRGEFRADSDEKSTRGQLIDSDGQALECVVLGRMLTLMRRHLDMSQPHLWVVYPRCREQEHLHLQIAGIWEPSTLSRSDDLEGSAPAEDSLPEGDDYFSIRGELVYTKAETADVVVKVRQQPRADGFRPLPFKLQLKGQLALEHLRHFVSLDVRRQGQLLQIESSEVIAPMPTRGGKGRGGAARRGASSTRPVSS
;
A
#
# COMPACT_ATOMS: atom_id res chain seq x y z
N MET A 1 25.26 2.04 -0.18
CA MET A 1 24.18 1.97 -1.19
C MET A 1 23.00 2.66 -0.55
N ARG A 2 22.53 3.79 -1.10
CA ARG A 2 21.40 4.50 -0.48
C ARG A 2 20.14 3.65 -0.68
N ASP A 3 19.35 3.48 0.35
CA ASP A 3 18.13 2.69 0.28
C ASP A 3 17.10 3.39 -0.60
N HIS A 4 16.49 2.68 -1.54
CA HIS A 4 15.39 3.15 -2.37
C HIS A 4 14.17 3.50 -1.48
N PRO A 5 13.38 4.57 -1.75
CA PRO A 5 12.27 4.98 -0.88
C PRO A 5 11.15 3.95 -0.81
N ILE A 6 11.10 3.06 -1.81
CA ILE A 6 10.21 1.91 -1.88
C ILE A 6 11.12 0.67 -1.71
N PRO A 7 11.17 0.06 -0.51
CA PRO A 7 12.02 -1.10 -0.28
C PRO A 7 11.67 -2.26 -1.21
N ALA A 8 12.67 -3.06 -1.55
CA ALA A 8 12.48 -4.27 -2.35
C ALA A 8 11.56 -5.27 -1.63
N VAL A 9 10.85 -6.07 -2.41
CA VAL A 9 10.07 -7.19 -1.89
C VAL A 9 11.03 -8.29 -1.43
N THR A 10 10.84 -8.78 -0.21
CA THR A 10 11.65 -9.87 0.37
C THR A 10 10.89 -11.19 0.49
N GLU A 11 9.55 -11.14 0.55
CA GLU A 11 8.70 -12.33 0.72
C GLU A 11 7.67 -12.46 -0.42
N PRO A 12 7.38 -13.68 -0.91
CA PRO A 12 6.44 -13.90 -2.01
C PRO A 12 5.05 -13.30 -1.75
N LEU A 13 4.53 -13.45 -0.52
CA LEU A 13 3.21 -12.93 -0.11
C LEU A 13 3.31 -11.71 0.81
N GLN A 14 4.32 -10.87 0.59
CA GLN A 14 4.49 -9.60 1.32
C GLN A 14 3.45 -8.59 0.89
N TYR A 15 2.49 -8.31 1.77
CA TYR A 15 1.56 -7.20 1.61
C TYR A 15 2.31 -5.87 1.64
N ARG A 16 1.96 -4.97 0.72
CA ARG A 16 2.44 -3.59 0.73
C ARG A 16 1.44 -2.68 0.02
N ALA A 17 1.46 -1.41 0.38
CA ALA A 17 0.84 -0.34 -0.38
C ALA A 17 1.63 0.91 -0.04
N ILE A 18 2.60 1.23 -0.88
CA ILE A 18 3.54 2.34 -0.68
C ILE A 18 3.81 2.95 -2.05
N GLY A 19 3.91 4.28 -2.09
CA GLY A 19 4.22 5.00 -3.31
C GLY A 19 4.95 6.29 -3.01
N VAL A 20 5.17 7.04 -4.08
CA VAL A 20 5.80 8.35 -4.07
C VAL A 20 4.89 9.34 -4.79
N VAL A 21 4.73 10.54 -4.24
CA VAL A 21 3.91 11.60 -4.83
C VAL A 21 4.67 12.91 -4.72
N ARG A 22 4.81 13.64 -5.82
CA ARG A 22 5.42 14.97 -5.81
C ARG A 22 4.36 16.03 -5.53
N GLY A 23 4.64 16.95 -4.62
CA GLY A 23 3.73 18.08 -4.38
C GLY A 23 4.13 18.97 -3.20
N GLU A 24 3.40 20.06 -3.04
CA GLU A 24 3.53 21.02 -1.95
C GLU A 24 2.55 20.65 -0.81
N PHE A 25 3.06 20.46 0.41
CA PHE A 25 2.21 20.16 1.57
C PHE A 25 1.66 21.44 2.19
N ARG A 26 0.33 21.56 2.23
CA ARG A 26 -0.40 22.67 2.87
C ARG A 26 -1.20 22.16 4.05
N ALA A 27 -0.86 22.64 5.26
CA ALA A 27 -1.56 22.26 6.48
C ALA A 27 -2.95 22.91 6.57
N ASP A 28 -3.95 22.21 7.14
CA ASP A 28 -5.36 22.64 7.14
C ASP A 28 -5.64 23.89 7.99
N SER A 29 -4.93 24.06 9.11
CA SER A 29 -5.30 25.05 10.14
C SER A 29 -4.11 25.90 10.58
N ASP A 30 -3.22 25.29 11.34
CA ASP A 30 -1.96 25.87 11.75
C ASP A 30 -0.82 25.10 11.09
N GLU A 31 0.36 25.69 11.13
CA GLU A 31 1.54 25.00 10.63
C GLU A 31 1.68 23.65 11.34
N LYS A 32 1.54 23.55 12.67
CA LYS A 32 1.77 22.29 13.40
C LYS A 32 0.79 21.16 13.04
N SER A 33 -0.30 21.44 12.33
CA SER A 33 -1.26 20.44 11.87
C SER A 33 -0.58 19.39 11.01
N THR A 34 -0.71 18.13 11.42
CA THR A 34 -0.29 16.98 10.64
C THR A 34 -1.27 16.64 9.53
N ARG A 35 -2.49 17.22 9.55
CA ARG A 35 -3.48 17.08 8.48
C ARG A 35 -3.39 18.27 7.54
N GLY A 36 -3.59 17.98 6.26
CA GLY A 36 -3.47 18.95 5.21
C GLY A 36 -3.78 18.36 3.85
N GLN A 37 -3.35 19.07 2.83
CA GLN A 37 -3.44 18.68 1.43
C GLN A 37 -2.06 18.64 0.82
N LEU A 38 -1.85 17.69 -0.08
CA LEU A 38 -0.71 17.66 -0.98
C LEU A 38 -1.16 18.17 -2.33
N ILE A 39 -0.59 19.28 -2.79
CA ILE A 39 -0.92 19.92 -4.06
C ILE A 39 0.10 19.48 -5.10
N ASP A 40 -0.35 18.77 -6.13
CA ASP A 40 0.53 18.33 -7.21
C ASP A 40 0.78 19.40 -8.28
N SER A 41 1.59 19.07 -9.29
CA SER A 41 1.94 19.99 -10.39
C SER A 41 0.75 20.44 -11.23
N ASP A 42 -0.33 19.66 -11.25
CA ASP A 42 -1.56 19.96 -11.98
C ASP A 42 -2.55 20.78 -11.12
N GLY A 43 -2.17 21.09 -9.87
CA GLY A 43 -3.00 21.81 -8.90
C GLY A 43 -4.04 20.93 -8.22
N GLN A 44 -4.00 19.61 -8.40
CA GLN A 44 -4.90 18.69 -7.72
C GLN A 44 -4.52 18.59 -6.24
N ALA A 45 -5.53 18.75 -5.38
CA ALA A 45 -5.38 18.62 -3.94
C ALA A 45 -5.71 17.19 -3.48
N LEU A 46 -4.75 16.55 -2.82
CA LEU A 46 -4.91 15.23 -2.21
C LEU A 46 -4.96 15.38 -0.70
N GLU A 47 -6.05 14.95 -0.07
CA GLU A 47 -6.09 14.92 1.38
C GLU A 47 -4.99 14.02 1.93
N CYS A 48 -4.27 14.51 2.94
CA CYS A 48 -3.19 13.75 3.52
C CYS A 48 -3.04 13.96 5.02
N VAL A 49 -2.28 13.05 5.63
CA VAL A 49 -1.85 13.17 7.01
C VAL A 49 -0.38 12.77 7.12
N VAL A 50 0.39 13.58 7.81
CA VAL A 50 1.79 13.34 8.14
C VAL A 50 1.89 12.44 9.36
N LEU A 51 2.56 11.30 9.21
CA LEU A 51 2.66 10.30 10.28
C LEU A 51 3.79 10.64 11.27
N GLY A 52 3.54 10.37 12.56
CA GLY A 52 4.56 10.51 13.61
C GLY A 52 4.97 11.96 13.89
N ARG A 53 6.28 12.18 14.10
CA ARG A 53 6.85 13.51 14.41
C ARG A 53 7.64 14.12 13.25
N MET A 54 7.51 13.57 12.03
CA MET A 54 8.36 13.96 10.90
C MET A 54 8.09 15.39 10.42
N LEU A 55 6.88 15.92 10.56
CA LEU A 55 6.55 17.26 10.07
C LEU A 55 7.48 18.33 10.66
N THR A 56 7.77 18.22 11.96
CA THR A 56 8.68 19.13 12.66
C THR A 56 10.12 18.99 12.16
N LEU A 57 10.55 17.76 11.81
CA LEU A 57 11.88 17.50 11.27
C LEU A 57 12.00 18.06 9.85
N MET A 58 11.02 17.76 8.99
CA MET A 58 10.97 18.21 7.61
C MET A 58 11.07 19.74 7.52
N ARG A 59 10.26 20.46 8.29
CA ARG A 59 10.29 21.94 8.31
C ARG A 59 11.60 22.58 8.76
N ARG A 60 12.41 21.86 9.54
CA ARG A 60 13.69 22.38 9.97
C ARG A 60 14.71 22.37 8.84
N HIS A 61 14.57 21.43 7.91
CA HIS A 61 15.57 21.14 6.89
C HIS A 61 15.08 21.39 5.46
N LEU A 62 13.80 21.68 5.27
CA LEU A 62 13.15 21.79 3.97
C LEU A 62 12.30 23.06 3.86
N ASP A 63 12.30 23.64 2.67
CA ASP A 63 11.41 24.72 2.29
C ASP A 63 10.05 24.17 1.86
N MET A 64 9.11 24.09 2.80
CA MET A 64 7.77 23.55 2.58
C MET A 64 6.93 24.32 1.55
N SER A 65 7.39 25.47 1.05
CA SER A 65 6.74 26.20 -0.05
C SER A 65 7.06 25.63 -1.43
N GLN A 66 7.98 24.66 -1.50
CA GLN A 66 8.38 24.00 -2.73
C GLN A 66 7.77 22.60 -2.83
N PRO A 67 7.59 22.08 -4.07
CA PRO A 67 7.16 20.72 -4.27
C PRO A 67 8.29 19.75 -3.91
N HIS A 68 7.96 18.79 -3.05
CA HIS A 68 8.85 17.74 -2.57
C HIS A 68 8.37 16.35 -3.01
N LEU A 69 9.26 15.36 -3.05
CA LEU A 69 8.86 13.97 -3.33
C LEU A 69 8.53 13.23 -2.03
N TRP A 70 7.25 12.98 -1.78
CA TRP A 70 6.75 12.38 -0.54
C TRP A 70 6.63 10.88 -0.66
N VAL A 71 7.14 10.16 0.34
CA VAL A 71 6.88 8.72 0.50
C VAL A 71 5.56 8.56 1.23
N VAL A 72 4.61 7.85 0.63
CA VAL A 72 3.22 7.80 1.09
C VAL A 72 2.66 6.38 1.15
N TYR A 73 1.70 6.18 2.04
CA TYR A 73 0.80 5.03 2.01
C TYR A 73 -0.60 5.47 1.53
N PRO A 74 -1.12 4.92 0.42
CA PRO A 74 -2.46 5.24 -0.02
C PRO A 74 -3.52 4.62 0.90
N ARG A 75 -4.62 5.33 1.06
CA ARG A 75 -5.86 4.88 1.70
C ARG A 75 -7.04 5.36 0.87
N CYS A 76 -8.08 4.55 0.77
CA CYS A 76 -9.38 4.98 0.22
C CYS A 76 -10.34 5.08 1.39
N ARG A 77 -10.85 6.29 1.70
CA ARG A 77 -11.87 6.46 2.73
C ARG A 77 -13.26 6.19 2.15
N GLU A 78 -13.52 6.76 0.99
CA GLU A 78 -14.77 6.69 0.24
C GLU A 78 -14.50 6.35 -1.22
N GLN A 79 -15.56 6.17 -2.02
CA GLN A 79 -15.38 6.01 -3.46
C GLN A 79 -14.71 7.23 -4.06
N GLU A 80 -13.68 7.01 -4.88
CA GLU A 80 -12.95 8.06 -5.61
C GLU A 80 -12.28 9.11 -4.71
N HIS A 81 -12.07 8.80 -3.43
CA HIS A 81 -11.39 9.67 -2.48
C HIS A 81 -10.08 9.04 -2.01
N LEU A 82 -8.98 9.45 -2.65
CA LEU A 82 -7.63 9.06 -2.28
C LEU A 82 -7.13 9.94 -1.12
N HIS A 83 -6.80 9.27 -0.03
CA HIS A 83 -6.18 9.87 1.13
C HIS A 83 -4.75 9.33 1.30
N LEU A 84 -3.77 10.21 1.46
CA LEU A 84 -2.36 9.85 1.57
C LEU A 84 -1.89 9.92 3.02
N GLN A 85 -1.18 8.89 3.48
CA GLN A 85 -0.47 8.96 4.74
C GLN A 85 1.02 9.16 4.46
N ILE A 86 1.54 10.36 4.71
CA ILE A 86 2.94 10.71 4.47
C ILE A 86 3.80 10.03 5.54
N ALA A 87 4.71 9.18 5.06
CA ALA A 87 5.60 8.34 5.85
C ALA A 87 7.06 8.82 5.80
N GLY A 88 7.40 9.71 4.86
CA GLY A 88 8.74 10.27 4.71
C GLY A 88 8.85 11.16 3.48
N ILE A 89 10.07 11.56 3.17
CA ILE A 89 10.42 12.34 1.98
C ILE A 89 11.63 11.69 1.31
N TRP A 90 11.64 11.69 -0.02
CA TRP A 90 12.75 11.29 -0.84
C TRP A 90 13.41 12.51 -1.49
N GLU A 91 14.40 13.07 -0.81
CA GLU A 91 15.28 14.11 -1.36
C GLU A 91 16.71 13.85 -0.92
N PRO A 92 17.34 12.79 -1.45
CA PRO A 92 18.70 12.46 -1.11
C PRO A 92 19.68 13.60 -1.42
N SER A 93 19.42 14.47 -2.40
CA SER A 93 20.29 15.63 -2.70
C SER A 93 20.28 16.66 -1.55
N THR A 94 19.09 17.00 -1.04
CA THR A 94 18.88 17.96 0.05
C THR A 94 19.31 17.39 1.39
N LEU A 95 18.92 16.14 1.69
CA LEU A 95 19.13 15.52 3.00
C LEU A 95 20.56 15.02 3.22
N SER A 96 21.29 14.65 2.16
CA SER A 96 22.70 14.21 2.32
C SER A 96 23.68 15.36 2.50
N ARG A 97 23.30 16.59 2.14
CA ARG A 97 24.12 17.78 2.41
C ARG A 97 24.24 18.08 3.91
N SER A 98 23.34 17.52 4.72
CA SER A 98 23.32 17.66 6.18
C SER A 98 24.15 16.63 6.96
N ASP A 99 24.44 15.45 6.38
CA ASP A 99 24.97 14.26 7.10
C ASP A 99 26.28 13.71 6.49
N ASP A 100 27.28 14.56 6.23
CA ASP A 100 28.69 14.21 5.95
C ASP A 100 29.20 14.04 4.49
N LEU A 101 30.34 14.74 4.28
CA LEU A 101 31.56 14.45 3.52
C LEU A 101 31.60 14.41 1.97
N GLU A 102 32.47 15.29 1.48
CA GLU A 102 32.98 15.43 0.12
C GLU A 102 33.39 14.07 -0.49
N GLY A 103 32.78 13.69 -1.63
CA GLY A 103 33.28 12.58 -2.45
C GLY A 103 32.24 11.59 -2.99
N SER A 104 30.97 11.65 -2.58
CA SER A 104 29.91 10.86 -3.22
C SER A 104 29.37 11.54 -4.48
N ALA A 105 29.08 10.76 -5.53
CA ALA A 105 28.37 11.22 -6.72
C ALA A 105 27.10 12.02 -6.34
N PRO A 106 26.70 13.03 -7.13
CA PRO A 106 25.51 13.82 -6.85
C PRO A 106 24.32 12.87 -6.70
N ALA A 107 23.65 12.95 -5.56
CA ALA A 107 22.50 12.10 -5.31
C ALA A 107 21.31 12.60 -6.12
N GLU A 108 20.70 11.68 -6.86
CA GLU A 108 19.59 11.99 -7.75
C GLU A 108 18.26 11.83 -7.02
N ASP A 109 17.41 12.86 -7.08
CA ASP A 109 16.08 12.84 -6.47
C ASP A 109 15.03 12.18 -7.38
N SER A 110 15.33 12.01 -8.67
CA SER A 110 14.51 11.23 -9.60
C SER A 110 14.57 9.74 -9.30
N LEU A 111 13.44 9.08 -9.51
CA LEU A 111 13.30 7.63 -9.41
C LEU A 111 13.09 7.04 -10.81
N PRO A 112 13.60 5.83 -11.08
CA PRO A 112 13.40 5.17 -12.37
C PRO A 112 11.93 4.89 -12.67
N GLU A 113 11.09 4.68 -11.65
CA GLU A 113 9.64 4.52 -11.79
C GLU A 113 8.91 5.84 -12.06
N GLY A 114 9.56 6.99 -11.86
CA GLY A 114 8.97 8.33 -11.96
C GLY A 114 8.09 8.71 -10.76
N ASP A 115 7.52 9.92 -10.83
CA ASP A 115 6.61 10.44 -9.81
C ASP A 115 5.24 9.74 -9.86
N ASP A 116 4.48 9.77 -8.77
CA ASP A 116 3.12 9.20 -8.67
C ASP A 116 3.04 7.68 -8.81
N TYR A 117 4.17 6.99 -8.68
CA TYR A 117 4.26 5.53 -8.67
C TYR A 117 3.86 4.94 -7.32
N PHE A 118 3.13 3.82 -7.35
CA PHE A 118 2.73 3.03 -6.21
C PHE A 118 2.99 1.54 -6.47
N SER A 119 3.67 0.89 -5.52
CA SER A 119 3.80 -0.56 -5.46
C SER A 119 2.75 -1.12 -4.50
N ILE A 120 1.78 -1.87 -5.04
CA ILE A 120 0.65 -2.42 -4.28
C ILE A 120 0.65 -3.94 -4.40
N ARG A 121 0.71 -4.62 -3.25
CA ARG A 121 0.60 -6.09 -3.17
C ARG A 121 -0.44 -6.49 -2.14
N GLY A 122 -1.37 -7.35 -2.55
CA GLY A 122 -2.46 -7.78 -1.69
C GLY A 122 -3.38 -8.79 -2.36
N GLU A 123 -4.53 -9.05 -1.74
CA GLU A 123 -5.51 -10.01 -2.24
C GLU A 123 -6.53 -9.30 -3.14
N LEU A 124 -6.69 -9.76 -4.38
CA LEU A 124 -7.76 -9.31 -5.27
C LEU A 124 -9.11 -9.79 -4.72
N VAL A 125 -9.96 -8.86 -4.27
CA VAL A 125 -11.25 -9.18 -3.62
C VAL A 125 -12.46 -8.75 -4.44
N TYR A 126 -12.26 -7.94 -5.49
CA TYR A 126 -13.29 -7.53 -6.42
C TYR A 126 -12.65 -7.10 -7.74
N THR A 127 -13.28 -7.44 -8.85
CA THR A 127 -12.97 -6.90 -10.18
C THR A 127 -14.28 -6.80 -10.97
N LYS A 128 -14.43 -5.74 -11.75
CA LYS A 128 -15.56 -5.53 -12.67
C LYS A 128 -15.04 -4.94 -13.96
N ALA A 129 -15.07 -5.75 -15.03
CA ALA A 129 -14.47 -5.40 -16.31
C ALA A 129 -15.17 -4.21 -16.99
N GLU A 130 -16.49 -4.09 -16.86
CA GLU A 130 -17.27 -3.06 -17.55
C GLU A 130 -16.95 -1.65 -17.06
N THR A 131 -16.57 -1.49 -15.80
CA THR A 131 -16.22 -0.21 -15.18
C THR A 131 -14.73 -0.08 -14.87
N ALA A 132 -13.93 -1.10 -15.23
CA ALA A 132 -12.53 -1.24 -14.87
C ALA A 132 -12.28 -1.04 -13.36
N ASP A 133 -13.21 -1.46 -12.51
CA ASP A 133 -13.08 -1.32 -11.07
C ASP A 133 -12.37 -2.54 -10.48
N VAL A 134 -11.30 -2.30 -9.72
CA VAL A 134 -10.54 -3.34 -9.03
C VAL A 134 -10.45 -2.98 -7.55
N VAL A 135 -10.63 -3.96 -6.66
CA VAL A 135 -10.38 -3.78 -5.22
C VAL A 135 -9.38 -4.80 -4.74
N VAL A 136 -8.29 -4.28 -4.16
CA VAL A 136 -7.25 -5.07 -3.51
C VAL A 136 -7.34 -4.88 -1.99
N LYS A 137 -7.39 -5.99 -1.26
CA LYS A 137 -7.34 -6.00 0.20
C LYS A 137 -5.89 -6.12 0.65
N VAL A 138 -5.44 -5.12 1.41
CA VAL A 138 -4.08 -5.05 1.94
C VAL A 138 -4.10 -5.29 3.44
N ARG A 139 -3.08 -6.00 3.95
CA ARG A 139 -2.89 -6.28 5.37
C ARG A 139 -1.60 -5.64 5.84
N GLN A 140 -1.61 -5.04 7.02
CA GLN A 140 -0.38 -4.64 7.68
C GLN A 140 0.17 -5.83 8.46
N GLN A 141 1.49 -5.93 8.54
CA GLN A 141 2.13 -6.91 9.41
C GLN A 141 1.76 -6.63 10.88
N PRO A 142 1.58 -7.68 11.70
CA PRO A 142 1.45 -7.53 13.14
C PRO A 142 2.65 -6.77 13.70
N ARG A 143 2.40 -5.84 14.61
CA ARG A 143 3.45 -5.13 15.33
C ARG A 143 4.05 -6.02 16.42
N ALA A 144 5.26 -5.69 16.89
CA ALA A 144 5.97 -6.43 17.92
C ALA A 144 5.22 -6.47 19.27
N ASP A 145 4.38 -5.48 19.53
CA ASP A 145 3.48 -5.39 20.70
C ASP A 145 2.24 -6.31 20.58
N GLY A 146 2.14 -7.11 19.51
CA GLY A 146 1.02 -8.00 19.25
C GLY A 146 -0.19 -7.32 18.59
N PHE A 147 -0.16 -6.00 18.37
CA PHE A 147 -1.23 -5.29 17.68
C PHE A 147 -1.34 -5.78 16.23
N ARG A 148 -2.56 -6.16 15.83
CA ARG A 148 -2.89 -6.61 14.48
C ARG A 148 -3.83 -5.59 13.84
N PRO A 149 -3.31 -4.67 13.01
CA PRO A 149 -4.17 -3.72 12.31
C PRO A 149 -5.19 -4.46 11.44
N LEU A 150 -6.40 -3.92 11.37
CA LEU A 150 -7.42 -4.45 10.47
C LEU A 150 -6.95 -4.33 9.01
N PRO A 151 -7.27 -5.31 8.15
CA PRO A 151 -7.09 -5.16 6.71
C PRO A 151 -7.88 -3.95 6.20
N PHE A 152 -7.36 -3.29 5.17
CA PHE A 152 -8.06 -2.23 4.47
C PHE A 152 -8.16 -2.57 2.98
N LYS A 153 -9.02 -1.84 2.27
CA LYS A 153 -9.25 -2.02 0.84
C LYS A 153 -8.75 -0.79 0.09
N LEU A 154 -8.08 -1.02 -1.03
CA LEU A 154 -7.75 0.00 -2.01
C LEU A 154 -8.63 -0.19 -3.22
N GLN A 155 -9.23 0.90 -3.69
CA GLN A 155 -9.97 0.96 -4.94
C GLN A 155 -9.02 1.45 -6.02
N LEU A 156 -8.97 0.71 -7.12
CA LEU A 156 -8.07 0.92 -8.24
C LEU A 156 -8.89 0.91 -9.53
N LYS A 157 -8.35 1.56 -10.56
CA LYS A 157 -8.85 1.46 -11.93
C LYS A 157 -7.92 0.57 -12.76
N GLY A 158 -8.48 -0.33 -13.55
CA GLY A 158 -7.74 -1.28 -14.37
C GLY A 158 -8.52 -2.57 -14.63
N GLN A 159 -7.90 -3.50 -15.35
CA GLN A 159 -8.54 -4.76 -15.72
C GLN A 159 -7.77 -5.94 -15.13
N LEU A 160 -8.45 -6.73 -14.30
CA LEU A 160 -7.98 -8.03 -13.83
C LEU A 160 -9.06 -9.07 -14.07
N ALA A 161 -8.69 -10.21 -14.63
CA ALA A 161 -9.65 -11.26 -14.98
C ALA A 161 -10.35 -11.82 -13.72
N LEU A 162 -11.65 -12.11 -13.85
CA LEU A 162 -12.47 -12.63 -12.74
C LEU A 162 -11.95 -13.97 -12.19
N GLU A 163 -11.25 -14.77 -13.02
CA GLU A 163 -10.59 -16.01 -12.59
C GLU A 163 -9.49 -15.79 -11.55
N HIS A 164 -8.88 -14.61 -11.51
CA HIS A 164 -7.87 -14.24 -10.52
C HIS A 164 -8.48 -13.74 -9.21
N LEU A 165 -9.82 -13.70 -9.08
CA LEU A 165 -10.45 -13.33 -7.82
C LEU A 165 -9.95 -14.24 -6.69
N ARG A 166 -9.64 -13.64 -5.54
CA ARG A 166 -8.98 -14.28 -4.40
C ARG A 166 -7.56 -14.75 -4.68
N HIS A 167 -6.86 -14.21 -5.66
CA HIS A 167 -5.42 -14.37 -5.79
C HIS A 167 -4.69 -13.22 -5.10
N PHE A 168 -3.47 -13.50 -4.65
CA PHE A 168 -2.49 -12.51 -4.29
C PHE A 168 -1.90 -11.92 -5.56
N VAL A 169 -1.91 -10.60 -5.68
CA VAL A 169 -1.46 -9.87 -6.87
C VAL A 169 -0.38 -8.87 -6.48
N SER A 170 0.54 -8.60 -7.41
CA SER A 170 1.50 -7.51 -7.36
C SER A 170 1.19 -6.54 -8.49
N LEU A 171 1.00 -5.28 -8.15
CA LEU A 171 0.54 -4.25 -9.08
C LEU A 171 1.51 -3.07 -9.05
N ASP A 172 1.91 -2.65 -10.25
CA ASP A 172 2.47 -1.33 -10.50
C ASP A 172 1.32 -0.39 -10.84
N VAL A 173 1.25 0.72 -10.11
CA VAL A 173 0.11 1.62 -10.13
C VAL A 173 0.58 3.06 -10.24
N ARG A 174 -0.10 3.86 -11.05
CA ARG A 174 0.12 5.30 -11.21
C ARG A 174 -1.07 6.07 -10.70
N ARG A 175 -0.83 7.14 -9.95
CA ARG A 175 -1.91 8.07 -9.59
C ARG A 175 -2.28 8.94 -10.80
N GLN A 176 -3.57 9.13 -11.01
CA GLN A 176 -4.14 10.09 -11.97
C GLN A 176 -5.23 10.88 -11.26
N GLY A 177 -4.93 12.12 -10.87
CA GLY A 177 -5.78 12.90 -9.99
C GLY A 177 -6.02 12.19 -8.65
N GLN A 178 -7.28 11.85 -8.36
CA GLN A 178 -7.69 11.10 -7.16
C GLN A 178 -7.72 9.57 -7.35
N LEU A 179 -7.45 9.09 -8.57
CA LEU A 179 -7.56 7.67 -8.92
C LEU A 179 -6.19 6.99 -8.92
N LEU A 180 -6.20 5.70 -8.65
CA LEU A 180 -5.03 4.83 -8.72
C LEU A 180 -5.21 3.86 -9.89
N GLN A 181 -4.47 4.10 -10.98
CA GLN A 181 -4.56 3.37 -12.24
C GLN A 181 -3.50 2.27 -12.30
N ILE A 182 -3.91 1.04 -12.58
CA ILE A 182 -3.00 -0.10 -12.78
C ILE A 182 -2.25 0.08 -14.10
N GLU A 183 -0.92 0.08 -14.04
CA GLU A 183 -0.01 0.06 -15.20
C GLU A 183 0.42 -1.37 -15.54
N SER A 184 0.74 -2.17 -14.52
CA SER A 184 1.19 -3.55 -14.67
C SER A 184 0.60 -4.44 -13.57
N SER A 185 0.44 -5.73 -13.85
CA SER A 185 -0.07 -6.69 -12.88
C SER A 185 0.57 -8.06 -13.02
N GLU A 186 0.91 -8.66 -11.88
CA GLU A 186 1.37 -10.02 -11.74
C GLU A 186 0.45 -10.78 -10.77
N VAL A 187 0.01 -11.98 -11.18
CA VAL A 187 -0.78 -12.88 -10.34
C VAL A 187 0.16 -13.90 -9.71
N ILE A 188 0.25 -13.91 -8.38
CA ILE A 188 1.29 -14.66 -7.65
C ILE A 188 0.77 -16.02 -7.18
N ALA A 189 -0.32 -16.04 -6.42
CA ALA A 189 -0.82 -17.28 -5.83
C ALA A 189 -2.30 -17.19 -5.43
N PRO A 190 -3.07 -18.29 -5.47
CA PRO A 190 -4.42 -18.33 -4.91
C PRO A 190 -4.38 -18.16 -3.37
N MET A 191 -5.33 -17.40 -2.81
CA MET A 191 -5.47 -17.20 -1.38
C MET A 191 -6.45 -18.19 -0.75
N PRO A 192 -6.14 -18.71 0.46
CA PRO A 192 -6.99 -19.69 1.12
C PRO A 192 -8.35 -19.08 1.48
N THR A 193 -9.42 -19.76 1.06
CA THR A 193 -10.79 -19.37 1.42
C THR A 193 -11.04 -19.72 2.89
N ARG A 194 -11.25 -18.73 3.75
CA ARG A 194 -11.87 -18.96 5.07
C ARG A 194 -13.34 -19.31 4.83
N GLY A 195 -13.64 -20.61 4.68
CA GLY A 195 -15.01 -21.09 4.48
C GLY A 195 -15.15 -22.54 4.04
N GLY A 196 -14.11 -23.17 3.51
CA GLY A 196 -14.14 -24.59 3.14
C GLY A 196 -13.72 -25.50 4.29
N LYS A 197 -14.51 -25.60 5.37
CA LYS A 197 -14.36 -26.75 6.27
C LYS A 197 -14.87 -27.97 5.49
N GLY A 198 -13.93 -28.74 4.97
CA GLY A 198 -14.19 -29.94 4.20
C GLY A 198 -15.18 -30.86 4.90
N ARG A 199 -16.23 -31.24 4.18
CA ARG A 199 -16.83 -32.58 4.30
C ARG A 199 -15.79 -33.60 3.80
N GLY A 200 -14.72 -33.78 4.58
CA GLY A 200 -13.80 -34.90 4.45
C GLY A 200 -14.46 -36.10 5.11
N GLY A 201 -14.78 -37.12 4.31
CA GLY A 201 -15.46 -38.32 4.75
C GLY A 201 -14.67 -39.09 5.80
N ALA A 202 -15.26 -39.23 6.99
CA ALA A 202 -14.96 -40.33 7.89
C ALA A 202 -16.05 -41.38 7.69
N ALA A 203 -15.86 -42.26 6.70
CA ALA A 203 -16.54 -43.54 6.64
C ALA A 203 -16.15 -44.34 7.87
N ARG A 204 -16.88 -44.16 8.98
CA ARG A 204 -16.82 -45.05 10.14
C ARG A 204 -17.48 -46.36 9.71
N ARG A 205 -16.61 -47.33 9.42
CA ARG A 205 -16.94 -48.75 9.24
C ARG A 205 -17.91 -49.17 10.33
N GLY A 206 -19.03 -49.74 9.91
CA GLY A 206 -19.93 -50.46 10.80
C GLY A 206 -19.17 -51.60 11.46
N ALA A 207 -19.12 -51.57 12.79
CA ALA A 207 -18.87 -52.75 13.60
C ALA A 207 -20.17 -53.03 14.34
N SER A 208 -20.89 -54.04 13.85
CA SER A 208 -22.06 -54.64 14.46
C SER A 208 -21.70 -55.19 15.84
N SER A 209 -22.22 -54.57 16.90
CA SER A 209 -22.23 -55.17 18.23
C SER A 209 -23.39 -56.16 18.32
N THR A 210 -23.07 -57.44 18.14
CA THR A 210 -23.93 -58.56 18.52
C THR A 210 -23.95 -58.66 20.05
N ARG A 211 -25.12 -58.45 20.66
CA ARG A 211 -25.40 -58.86 22.05
C ARG A 211 -25.65 -60.37 22.10
N PRO A 212 -25.04 -61.12 23.03
CA PRO A 212 -25.58 -62.42 23.40
C PRO A 212 -26.71 -62.23 24.42
N VAL A 213 -27.81 -62.94 24.20
CA VAL A 213 -28.85 -63.22 25.18
C VAL A 213 -28.44 -64.53 25.84
N SER A 214 -28.29 -64.55 27.17
CA SER A 214 -28.20 -65.79 27.94
C SER A 214 -29.40 -65.88 28.88
N SER A 215 -29.94 -67.08 28.90
CA SER A 215 -31.09 -67.64 29.62
C SER A 215 -31.16 -67.33 31.11
#